data_AF-A0ABD5DV68-F1
#
_entry.id   AF-A0ABD5DV68-F1
#
_cell.length_a   1.000
_cell.length_b   1.000
_cell.length_c   1.000
_cell.angle_alpha   90.00
_cell.angle_beta   90.00
_cell.angle_gamma   90.00
#
_symmetry.space_group_name_H-M   'P 1'
#
loop_
_entity.id
_entity.type
_entity.pdbx_description
1 polymer ?
#
loop_
_entity_poly.entity_id
_entity_poly.type
_entity_poly.pdbx_seq_one_letter_code
_entity_poly.pdbx_strand_id
1 'polypeptide(L)'
;ILTMGCYGIGVTRVVAAAIEQNFDDRGIVWPDAIAPFQVAILPMNMHKSYRVQELAEKLYAELSAQGIEVLMDDLKERPGVMFADMELIGIP
;
A
#
# COMPACT_ATOMS: atom_id res chain seq x y z
N ILE A 1 37.03 -18.84 29.07
CA ILE A 1 36.18 -19.40 27.98
C ILE A 1 35.46 -18.23 27.34
N LEU A 2 35.52 -18.08 26.02
CA LEU A 2 34.83 -17.02 25.29
C LEU A 2 33.51 -17.59 24.77
N THR A 3 32.39 -17.06 25.25
CA THR A 3 31.05 -17.50 24.84
C THR A 3 30.59 -16.60 23.70
N MET A 4 30.36 -17.18 22.52
CA MET A 4 29.77 -16.47 21.37
C MET A 4 28.45 -17.13 20.97
N GLY A 5 27.52 -16.32 20.47
CA GLY A 5 26.24 -16.75 19.90
C GLY A 5 26.05 -16.16 18.51
N CYS A 6 25.19 -16.79 17.71
CA CYS A 6 24.80 -16.34 16.39
C CYS A 6 23.27 -16.35 16.27
N TYR A 7 22.70 -15.28 15.69
CA TYR A 7 21.28 -15.13 15.43
C TYR A 7 21.10 -14.60 14.01
N GLY A 8 20.32 -15.31 13.19
CA GLY A 8 20.09 -14.94 11.80
C GLY A 8 18.60 -14.82 11.49
N ILE A 9 18.22 -13.74 10.80
CA ILE A 9 16.88 -13.51 10.28
C ILE A 9 16.97 -13.38 8.76
N GLY A 10 16.18 -14.17 8.04
CA GLY A 10 16.09 -14.07 6.60
C GLY A 10 15.20 -12.90 6.19
N VAL A 11 15.73 -11.68 6.15
CA VAL A 11 14.96 -10.44 5.87
C VAL A 11 14.11 -10.57 4.59
N THR A 12 14.68 -11.13 3.52
CA THR A 12 13.94 -11.35 2.26
C THR A 12 12.86 -12.42 2.36
N ARG A 13 13.03 -13.41 3.25
CA ARG A 13 12.03 -14.46 3.50
C ARG A 13 10.85 -13.95 4.33
N VAL A 14 11.04 -12.92 5.15
CA VAL A 14 9.96 -12.34 5.96
C VAL A 14 8.85 -11.79 5.07
N VAL A 15 9.18 -11.15 3.95
CA VAL A 15 8.19 -10.62 3.00
C VAL A 15 7.32 -11.74 2.43
N ALA A 16 7.93 -12.80 1.90
CA ALA A 16 7.19 -13.94 1.36
C ALA A 16 6.37 -14.66 2.43
N ALA A 17 6.93 -14.87 3.62
CA ALA A 17 6.22 -15.48 4.74
C ALA A 17 5.03 -14.63 5.20
N ALA A 18 5.15 -13.30 5.22
CA ALA A 18 4.04 -12.42 5.56
C ALA A 18 2.88 -12.56 4.56
N ILE A 19 3.17 -12.62 3.25
CA ILE A 19 2.17 -12.84 2.20
C ILE A 19 1.54 -14.23 2.34
N GLU A 20 2.34 -15.28 2.51
CA GLU A 20 1.84 -16.67 2.65
C GLU A 20 0.92 -16.85 3.86
N GLN A 21 1.10 -16.06 4.93
CA GLN A 21 0.26 -16.11 6.12
C GLN A 21 -0.94 -15.15 6.07
N ASN A 22 -0.92 -14.12 5.22
CA ASN A 22 -1.93 -13.07 5.17
C ASN A 22 -2.33 -12.77 3.71
N PHE A 23 -3.32 -13.51 3.22
CA PHE A 23 -3.92 -13.31 1.91
C PHE A 23 -5.38 -13.76 1.93
N ASP A 24 -6.14 -13.31 0.95
CA ASP A 24 -7.51 -13.76 0.70
C ASP A 24 -7.72 -14.08 -0.79
N ASP A 25 -8.98 -14.26 -1.20
CA ASP A 25 -9.33 -14.54 -2.61
C ASP A 25 -9.04 -13.37 -3.56
N ARG A 26 -8.76 -12.18 -3.03
CA ARG A 26 -8.57 -10.92 -3.78
C ARG A 26 -7.12 -10.51 -3.87
N GLY A 27 -6.30 -10.81 -2.86
CA GLY A 27 -4.89 -10.43 -2.89
C GLY A 27 -4.13 -10.60 -1.59
N ILE A 28 -3.06 -9.83 -1.50
CA ILE A 28 -2.21 -9.74 -0.31
C ILE A 28 -2.96 -8.99 0.79
N VAL A 29 -2.73 -9.33 2.05
CA VAL A 29 -3.18 -8.52 3.20
C VAL A 29 -1.94 -8.16 4.02
N TRP A 30 -1.41 -6.95 3.87
CA TRP A 30 -0.21 -6.54 4.58
C TRP A 30 -0.47 -6.28 6.07
N PRO A 31 0.40 -6.72 6.98
CA PRO A 31 0.46 -6.15 8.32
C PRO A 31 0.90 -4.69 8.27
N ASP A 32 0.25 -3.80 9.02
CA ASP A 32 0.53 -2.35 9.06
C ASP A 32 2.01 -1.99 9.20
N ALA A 33 2.75 -2.80 9.96
CA ALA A 33 4.17 -2.55 10.27
C ALA A 33 5.12 -2.73 9.07
N ILE A 34 4.69 -3.45 8.02
CA ILE A 34 5.52 -3.76 6.85
C ILE A 34 4.81 -3.49 5.52
N ALA A 35 3.61 -2.89 5.57
CA ALA A 35 2.91 -2.46 4.37
C ALA A 35 3.75 -1.41 3.62
N PRO A 36 3.79 -1.45 2.28
CA PRO A 36 4.58 -0.49 1.49
C PRO A 36 4.03 0.93 1.55
N PHE A 37 2.72 1.05 1.78
CA PHE A 37 1.99 2.29 2.02
C PHE A 37 0.90 2.00 3.05
N GLN A 38 0.45 3.03 3.75
CA GLN A 38 -0.57 2.93 4.78
C GLN A 38 -1.98 3.28 4.26
N VAL A 39 -2.05 4.05 3.16
CA VAL A 39 -3.33 4.48 2.56
C VAL A 39 -3.17 4.56 1.05
N ALA A 40 -4.18 4.09 0.31
CA ALA A 40 -4.31 4.32 -1.13
C ALA A 40 -5.45 5.32 -1.45
N ILE A 41 -5.17 6.31 -2.31
CA ILE A 41 -6.16 7.25 -2.84
C ILE A 41 -6.45 6.90 -4.29
N LEU A 42 -7.72 6.59 -4.59
CA LEU A 42 -8.21 6.27 -5.94
C LEU A 42 -9.12 7.40 -6.48
N PRO A 43 -8.57 8.42 -7.15
CA PRO A 43 -9.33 9.55 -7.68
C PRO A 43 -10.13 9.16 -8.94
N MET A 44 -11.36 8.68 -8.75
CA MET A 44 -12.24 8.25 -9.83
C MET A 44 -12.51 9.36 -10.87
N ASN A 45 -12.18 9.10 -12.14
CA ASN A 45 -12.36 10.05 -13.25
C ASN A 45 -11.66 11.40 -13.02
N MET A 46 -10.51 11.43 -12.35
CA MET A 46 -9.71 12.64 -12.09
C MET A 46 -9.54 13.53 -13.34
N HIS A 47 -9.23 12.90 -14.47
CA HIS A 47 -9.05 13.54 -15.77
C HIS A 47 -10.30 14.21 -16.37
N LYS A 48 -11.49 13.98 -15.80
CA LYS A 48 -12.76 14.61 -16.24
C LYS A 48 -13.29 15.64 -15.24
N SER A 49 -12.71 15.73 -14.04
CA SER A 49 -13.24 16.56 -12.96
C SER A 49 -12.13 17.25 -12.20
N TYR A 50 -11.99 18.56 -12.45
CA TYR A 50 -11.07 19.43 -11.72
C TYR A 50 -11.29 19.35 -10.20
N ARG A 51 -12.56 19.23 -9.77
CA ARG A 51 -12.91 19.10 -8.34
C ARG A 51 -12.38 17.80 -7.71
N VAL A 52 -12.38 16.69 -8.46
CA VAL A 52 -11.82 15.41 -7.97
C VAL A 52 -10.30 15.50 -7.90
N GLN A 53 -9.68 16.08 -8.92
CA GLN A 53 -8.24 16.33 -8.95
C GLN A 53 -7.78 17.16 -7.74
N GLU A 54 -8.38 18.33 -7.55
CA GLU A 54 -8.02 19.25 -6.46
C GLU A 54 -8.19 18.59 -5.09
N LEU A 55 -9.28 17.84 -4.89
CA LEU A 55 -9.54 17.15 -3.62
C LEU A 55 -8.54 16.01 -3.38
N ALA A 56 -8.22 15.23 -4.41
CA ALA A 56 -7.28 14.11 -4.29
C ALA A 56 -5.86 14.60 -3.98
N GLU A 57 -5.38 15.62 -4.69
CA GLU A 57 -4.08 16.24 -4.44
C GLU A 57 -4.01 16.87 -3.04
N LYS A 58 -5.10 17.51 -2.61
CA LYS A 58 -5.22 18.06 -1.25
C LYS A 58 -5.14 16.98 -0.18
N LEU A 59 -5.90 15.89 -0.32
CA LEU A 59 -5.89 14.76 0.62
C LEU A 59 -4.51 14.10 0.68
N TYR A 60 -3.88 13.89 -0.48
CA TYR A 60 -2.53 13.37 -0.56
C TYR A 60 -1.54 14.25 0.22
N ALA A 61 -1.60 15.58 0.03
CA ALA A 61 -0.73 16.52 0.71
C ALA A 61 -0.97 16.59 2.23
N GLU A 62 -2.24 16.58 2.66
CA GLU A 62 -2.62 16.62 4.08
C GLU A 62 -2.17 15.37 4.83
N LEU A 63 -2.36 14.18 4.25
CA LEU A 63 -1.92 12.91 4.85
C LEU A 63 -0.39 12.79 4.85
N SER A 64 0.26 13.15 3.73
CA SER A 64 1.72 13.15 3.64
C SER A 64 2.35 14.11 4.66
N ALA A 65 1.74 15.28 4.89
CA ALA A 65 2.20 16.24 5.90
C ALA A 65 2.10 15.71 7.33
N GLN A 66 1.25 14.72 7.58
CA GLN A 66 1.15 14.00 8.86
C GLN A 66 2.14 12.83 8.96
N GLY A 67 2.95 12.60 7.91
CA GLY A 67 3.91 11.50 7.86
C GLY A 67 3.29 10.15 7.49
N ILE A 68 2.06 10.15 6.94
CA ILE A 68 1.41 8.94 6.46
C ILE A 68 1.96 8.61 5.06
N GLU A 69 2.35 7.36 4.84
CA GLU A 69 2.79 6.88 3.53
C GLU A 69 1.57 6.62 2.64
N VAL A 70 1.37 7.47 1.64
CA VAL A 70 0.19 7.43 0.76
C VAL A 70 0.57 7.04 -0.66
N LEU A 71 -0.15 6.09 -1.23
CA LEU A 71 -0.15 5.82 -2.66
C LEU A 71 -1.30 6.59 -3.32
N MET A 72 -1.03 7.35 -4.38
CA MET A 72 -2.06 7.96 -5.23
C MET A 72 -2.07 7.24 -6.58
N ASP A 73 -3.16 6.55 -6.91
CA ASP A 73 -3.34 5.89 -8.20
C ASP A 73 -4.01 6.85 -9.20
N ASP A 74 -3.19 7.61 -9.93
CA ASP A 74 -3.65 8.59 -10.93
C ASP A 74 -3.80 8.00 -12.35
N LEU A 75 -3.77 6.67 -12.48
CA LEU A 75 -3.91 5.99 -13.76
C LEU A 75 -5.28 6.22 -14.38
N LYS A 76 -5.31 6.33 -15.71
CA LYS A 76 -6.54 6.56 -16.48
C LYS A 76 -7.30 5.25 -16.74
N GLU A 77 -7.66 4.55 -15.67
CA GLU A 77 -8.34 3.27 -15.73
C GLU A 77 -9.80 3.34 -15.30
N ARG A 78 -10.53 2.24 -15.52
CA ARG A 78 -11.91 2.09 -15.04
C ARG A 78 -11.88 1.79 -13.54
N PRO A 79 -12.84 2.30 -12.74
CA PRO A 79 -12.85 2.08 -11.29
C PRO A 79 -12.71 0.60 -10.90
N GLY A 80 -13.36 -0.32 -11.61
CA GLY A 80 -13.24 -1.75 -11.32
C GLY A 80 -11.84 -2.33 -11.50
N VAL A 81 -11.02 -1.78 -12.42
CA VAL A 81 -9.61 -2.18 -12.59
C VAL A 81 -8.79 -1.60 -11.44
N MET A 82 -8.97 -0.32 -11.13
CA MET A 82 -8.26 0.34 -10.03
C MET A 82 -8.52 -0.37 -8.69
N PHE A 83 -9.77 -0.72 -8.39
CA PHE A 83 -10.11 -1.46 -7.17
C PHE A 83 -9.48 -2.86 -7.15
N ALA A 84 -9.55 -3.60 -8.26
CA ALA A 84 -8.94 -4.92 -8.33
C ALA A 84 -7.42 -4.88 -8.14
N ASP A 85 -6.75 -3.89 -8.73
CA ASP A 85 -5.30 -3.73 -8.59
C ASP A 85 -4.91 -3.34 -7.16
N MET A 86 -5.65 -2.42 -6.52
CA MET A 86 -5.38 -2.00 -5.14
C MET A 86 -5.68 -3.12 -4.12
N GLU A 87 -6.75 -3.88 -4.32
CA GLU A 87 -7.04 -5.08 -3.51
C GLU A 87 -5.97 -6.16 -3.72
N LEU A 88 -5.51 -6.36 -4.95
CA LEU A 88 -4.49 -7.37 -5.27
C LEU A 88 -3.15 -7.09 -4.55
N ILE A 89 -2.70 -5.84 -4.56
CA ILE A 89 -1.43 -5.44 -3.91
C ILE A 89 -1.55 -5.32 -2.39
N GLY A 90 -2.77 -5.19 -1.86
CA GLY A 90 -3.05 -5.36 -0.43
C GLY A 90 -2.75 -4.15 0.45
N ILE A 91 -2.80 -2.92 -0.07
CA ILE A 91 -2.60 -1.72 0.75
C ILE A 91 -3.75 -1.62 1.77
N PRO A 92 -3.45 -1.45 3.07
CA PRO A 92 -4.45 -1.33 4.13
C PRO A 92 -5.50 -0.21 3.93
#